data_AF-A0A7K4C6Y4-F1
#
_entry.id   AF-A0A7K4C6Y4-F1
#
_cell.length_a   1.000
_cell.length_b   1.000
_cell.length_c   1.000
_cell.angle_alpha   90.00
_cell.angle_beta   90.00
_cell.angle_gamma   90.00
#
_symmetry.space_group_name_H-M   'P 1'
#
loop_
_entity.id
_entity.type
_entity.pdbx_description
1 polymer ?
#
loop_
_entity_poly.entity_id
_entity_poly.type
_entity_poly.pdbx_seq_one_letter_code
_entity_poly.pdbx_strand_id
1 'polypeptide(L)'
;MKKRTNILLIVSFVLIILVVVFLILTNQNSKSNNPSTSNNLQTNNQQVNKNINEMVDCGKMENPNCFMIRMNECLPVKGVLTGTDGSNIEISILGIENNTCHFQRRVNNILNLNCFFPKETMNWDTIDQTFGNDHGLQSIVDSSCNSGW
;
A
#
# COMPACT_ATOMS: atom_id res chain seq x y z
N MET A 1 9.57 25.57 -49.63
CA MET A 1 9.70 25.51 -48.15
C MET A 1 9.02 24.28 -47.53
N LYS A 2 7.85 23.81 -48.00
CA LYS A 2 7.14 22.60 -47.49
C LYS A 2 8.00 21.33 -47.31
N LYS A 3 8.89 21.00 -48.26
CA LYS A 3 9.73 19.78 -48.18
C LYS A 3 10.74 19.80 -47.02
N ARG A 4 11.29 20.97 -46.66
CA ARG A 4 12.25 21.10 -45.56
C ARG A 4 11.57 21.03 -44.19
N THR A 5 10.35 21.56 -44.08
CA THR A 5 9.52 21.47 -42.88
C THR A 5 9.09 20.02 -42.59
N ASN A 6 8.71 19.25 -43.61
CA ASN A 6 8.37 17.83 -43.43
C ASN A 6 9.57 16.98 -42.99
N ILE A 7 10.78 17.27 -43.50
CA ILE A 7 11.99 16.56 -43.07
C ILE A 7 12.30 16.87 -41.59
N LEU A 8 12.19 18.12 -41.16
CA LEU A 8 12.41 18.50 -39.76
C LEU A 8 11.41 17.84 -38.80
N LEU A 9 10.13 17.73 -39.20
CA LEU A 9 9.12 17.03 -38.41
C LEU A 9 9.40 15.53 -38.29
N ILE A 10 9.84 14.87 -39.36
CA ILE A 10 10.20 13.45 -39.34
C ILE A 10 11.41 13.22 -38.42
N VAL A 11 12.45 14.06 -38.51
CA VAL A 11 13.64 13.96 -37.65
C VAL A 11 13.29 14.17 -36.18
N SER A 12 12.44 15.15 -35.87
CA SER A 12 11.96 15.39 -34.50
C SER A 12 11.16 14.21 -33.95
N PHE A 13 10.29 13.61 -34.77
CA PHE A 13 9.48 12.46 -34.37
C PHE A 13 10.34 11.22 -34.06
N VAL A 14 11.36 10.96 -34.89
CA VAL A 14 12.31 9.84 -34.65
C VAL A 14 13.11 10.05 -33.36
N LEU A 15 13.52 11.29 -33.06
CA LEU A 15 14.21 11.62 -31.81
C LEU A 15 13.34 11.38 -30.58
N ILE A 16 12.06 11.72 -30.64
CA ILE A 16 11.10 11.49 -29.53
C ILE A 16 10.92 9.99 -29.30
N ILE A 17 10.77 9.19 -30.36
CA ILE A 17 10.64 7.73 -30.25
C ILE A 17 11.87 7.12 -29.59
N LEU A 18 13.08 7.57 -29.96
CA LEU A 18 14.32 7.06 -29.36
C LEU A 18 14.43 7.38 -27.87
N VAL A 19 13.99 8.57 -27.43
CA VAL A 19 13.97 8.94 -26.00
C VAL A 19 12.98 8.09 -25.21
N VAL A 20 11.78 7.85 -25.75
CA VAL A 20 10.76 7.00 -25.10
C VAL A 20 11.25 5.56 -24.97
N VAL A 21 11.86 5.00 -26.01
CA VAL A 21 12.43 3.65 -25.98
C VAL A 21 13.59 3.56 -24.98
N PHE A 22 14.45 4.57 -24.92
CA PHE A 22 15.55 4.63 -23.95
C PHE A 22 15.04 4.66 -22.50
N LEU A 23 14.00 5.45 -22.20
CA LEU A 23 13.39 5.51 -20.87
C LEU A 23 12.71 4.19 -20.45
N ILE A 24 12.10 3.46 -21.39
CA ILE A 24 11.52 2.14 -21.10
C ILE A 24 12.62 1.11 -20.82
N LEU A 25 13.73 1.14 -21.56
CA LEU A 25 14.86 0.23 -21.36
C LEU A 25 15.62 0.47 -20.05
N THR A 26 15.76 1.73 -19.60
CA THR A 26 16.45 2.02 -18.33
C THR A 26 15.61 1.67 -17.10
N ASN A 27 14.28 1.65 -17.20
CA ASN A 27 13.40 1.33 -16.07
C ASN A 27 13.27 -0.18 -15.78
N GLN A 28 13.77 -1.06 -16.66
CA GLN A 28 13.70 -2.52 -16.44
C GLN A 28 14.91 -3.11 -15.70
N ASN A 29 15.93 -2.31 -15.38
CA ASN A 29 17.17 -2.79 -14.76
C ASN A 29 17.26 -2.59 -13.23
N SER A 30 16.14 -2.42 -12.53
CA SER A 30 16.12 -2.43 -11.06
C SER A 30 15.28 -3.58 -10.52
N LYS A 31 15.81 -4.81 -10.66
CA LYS A 31 15.65 -5.87 -9.66
C LYS A 31 16.67 -6.99 -9.89
N SER A 32 17.22 -7.43 -8.76
CA SER A 32 17.98 -8.65 -8.53
C SER A 32 19.48 -8.60 -8.84
N ASN A 33 20.28 -8.45 -7.78
CA ASN A 33 21.47 -9.24 -7.54
C ASN A 33 21.74 -9.26 -6.02
N ASN A 34 21.42 -10.38 -5.37
CA ASN A 34 22.01 -10.75 -4.09
C ASN A 34 23.46 -11.20 -4.37
N PRO A 35 24.43 -10.81 -3.54
CA PRO A 35 25.17 -11.86 -2.84
C PRO A 35 25.36 -11.55 -1.35
N SER A 36 25.18 -12.60 -0.56
CA SER A 36 25.56 -12.69 0.84
C SER A 36 27.00 -12.21 1.06
N THR A 37 27.17 -11.18 1.88
CA THR A 37 28.44 -10.93 2.58
C THR A 37 28.12 -10.58 4.03
N SER A 38 28.47 -11.52 4.91
CA SER A 38 28.55 -11.35 6.35
C SER A 38 29.46 -10.16 6.67
N ASN A 39 28.93 -9.12 7.32
CA ASN A 39 29.71 -8.19 8.11
C ASN A 39 28.93 -7.83 9.36
N ASN A 40 29.54 -8.13 10.51
CA ASN A 40 29.12 -7.71 11.83
C ASN A 40 28.99 -6.18 11.86
N LEU A 41 27.76 -5.70 11.99
CA LEU A 41 27.50 -4.41 12.61
C LEU A 41 26.28 -4.62 13.50
N GLN A 42 26.51 -4.62 14.82
CA GLN A 42 25.48 -4.52 15.83
C GLN A 42 24.74 -3.20 15.64
N THR A 43 23.66 -3.26 14.87
CA THR A 43 22.54 -2.34 15.04
C THR A 43 21.45 -3.16 15.67
N ASN A 44 20.86 -2.68 16.77
CA ASN A 44 19.70 -3.27 17.43
C ASN A 44 18.50 -3.29 16.46
N ASN A 45 18.54 -4.18 15.49
CA ASN A 45 17.38 -4.67 14.80
C ASN A 45 16.71 -5.59 15.81
N GLN A 46 15.66 -5.11 16.47
CA GLN A 46 14.58 -6.01 16.84
C GLN A 46 14.26 -6.79 15.58
N GLN A 47 14.78 -8.02 15.52
CA GLN A 47 14.45 -8.99 14.52
C GLN A 47 12.99 -9.31 14.81
N VAL A 48 12.10 -8.48 14.27
CA VAL A 48 10.68 -8.76 14.22
C VAL A 48 10.61 -10.06 13.44
N ASN A 49 10.49 -11.15 14.19
CA ASN A 49 10.29 -12.48 13.65
C ASN A 49 9.15 -12.35 12.64
N LYS A 50 9.49 -12.47 11.35
CA LYS A 50 8.55 -12.29 10.25
C LYS A 50 7.73 -13.56 10.12
N ASN A 51 7.02 -13.91 11.19
CA ASN A 51 6.01 -14.95 11.17
C ASN A 51 4.85 -14.40 10.35
N ILE A 52 4.88 -14.69 9.05
CA ILE A 52 3.97 -14.18 8.02
C ILE A 52 2.49 -14.53 8.28
N ASN A 53 2.23 -15.49 9.17
CA ASN A 53 0.87 -15.95 9.48
C ASN A 53 0.40 -15.55 10.89
N GLU A 54 1.24 -14.88 11.67
CA GLU A 54 0.91 -14.50 13.04
C GLU A 54 0.29 -13.11 13.07
N MET A 55 -0.89 -13.01 13.68
CA MET A 55 -1.55 -11.72 13.93
C MET A 55 -0.74 -10.92 14.93
N VAL A 56 -0.11 -9.83 14.49
CA VAL A 56 0.63 -8.94 15.38
C VAL A 56 -0.28 -7.85 15.95
N ASP A 57 -0.25 -7.70 17.27
CA ASP A 57 -0.96 -6.63 17.99
C ASP A 57 -0.04 -5.42 18.17
N CYS A 58 -0.36 -4.32 17.50
CA CYS A 58 0.34 -3.04 17.66
C CYS A 58 -0.21 -2.17 18.80
N GLY A 59 -1.21 -2.66 19.54
CA GLY A 59 -1.82 -1.95 20.65
C GLY A 59 -2.53 -0.66 20.22
N LYS A 60 -2.42 0.38 21.06
CA LYS A 60 -2.90 1.72 20.72
C LYS A 60 -2.02 2.35 19.65
N MET A 61 -2.61 2.79 18.55
CA MET A 61 -1.87 3.32 17.41
C MET A 61 -1.52 4.80 17.56
N GLU A 62 -0.84 5.15 18.66
CA GLU A 62 -0.22 6.47 18.86
C GLU A 62 1.00 6.63 17.92
N ASN A 63 1.69 5.53 17.63
CA ASN A 63 2.72 5.44 16.60
C ASN A 63 2.32 4.37 15.56
N PRO A 64 1.93 4.77 14.34
CA PRO A 64 1.36 3.85 13.35
C PRO A 64 2.41 2.95 12.69
N ASN A 65 3.71 3.12 12.95
CA ASN A 65 4.78 2.43 12.22
C ASN A 65 4.68 0.90 12.32
N CYS A 66 4.32 0.36 13.49
CA CYS A 66 4.11 -1.07 13.67
C CYS A 66 3.04 -1.63 12.72
N PHE A 67 1.92 -0.91 12.59
CA PHE A 67 0.80 -1.31 11.76
C PHE A 67 1.14 -1.12 10.27
N MET A 68 1.68 0.03 9.90
CA MET A 68 1.97 0.40 8.51
C MET A 68 2.94 -0.55 7.82
N ILE A 69 4.01 -0.99 8.50
CA ILE A 69 5.00 -1.91 7.91
C ILE A 69 4.32 -3.21 7.47
N ARG A 70 3.38 -3.73 8.27
CA ARG A 70 2.65 -4.96 7.94
C ARG A 70 1.52 -4.73 6.95
N MET A 71 0.81 -3.61 7.07
CA MET A 71 -0.25 -3.21 6.16
C MET A 71 0.23 -3.14 4.70
N ASN A 72 1.41 -2.54 4.45
CA ASN A 72 1.98 -2.42 3.11
C ASN A 72 2.30 -3.78 2.46
N GLU A 73 2.55 -4.79 3.29
CA GLU A 73 2.78 -6.17 2.84
C GLU A 73 1.51 -7.04 2.93
N CYS A 74 0.40 -6.48 3.39
CA CYS A 74 -0.85 -7.15 3.68
C CYS A 74 -0.67 -8.36 4.62
N LEU A 75 0.20 -8.19 5.62
CA LEU A 75 0.44 -9.18 6.64
C LEU A 75 -0.54 -9.02 7.81
N PRO A 76 -0.88 -10.12 8.50
CA PRO A 76 -1.74 -10.08 9.67
C PRO A 76 -1.26 -9.08 10.73
N VAL A 77 -2.08 -8.07 11.01
CA VAL A 77 -1.80 -7.05 12.03
C VAL A 77 -3.10 -6.44 12.55
N LYS A 78 -3.14 -6.06 13.82
CA LYS A 78 -4.26 -5.32 14.41
C LYS A 78 -3.77 -4.17 15.29
N GLY A 79 -4.65 -3.20 15.51
CA GLY A 79 -4.41 -2.09 16.43
C GLY A 79 -5.71 -1.40 16.79
N VAL A 80 -5.64 -0.49 17.77
CA VAL A 80 -6.78 0.25 18.29
C VAL A 80 -6.57 1.76 18.10
N LEU A 81 -7.57 2.41 17.53
CA LEU A 81 -7.73 3.87 17.50
C LEU A 81 -8.78 4.28 18.53
N THR A 82 -8.64 5.49 19.05
CA THR A 82 -9.67 6.14 19.87
C THR A 82 -10.43 7.12 18.97
N GLY A 83 -11.73 6.90 18.79
CA GLY A 83 -12.61 7.84 18.11
C GLY A 83 -12.72 9.16 18.88
N THR A 84 -13.16 10.21 18.19
CA THR A 84 -13.38 11.54 18.81
C THR A 84 -14.46 11.52 19.89
N ASP A 85 -15.38 10.56 19.81
CA ASP A 85 -16.42 10.25 20.79
C ASP A 85 -15.93 9.35 21.94
N GLY A 86 -14.64 8.98 21.95
CA GLY A 86 -14.03 8.09 22.93
C GLY A 86 -14.28 6.60 22.66
N SER A 87 -14.90 6.24 21.53
CA SER A 87 -15.08 4.84 21.14
C SER A 87 -13.75 4.16 20.81
N ASN A 88 -13.62 2.87 21.12
CA ASN A 88 -12.48 2.09 20.68
C ASN A 88 -12.78 1.49 19.30
N ILE A 89 -11.94 1.82 18.33
CA ILE A 89 -12.04 1.34 16.96
C ILE A 89 -10.88 0.40 16.70
N GLU A 90 -11.15 -0.89 16.64
CA GLU A 90 -10.17 -1.90 16.25
C GLU A 90 -10.08 -1.92 14.73
N ILE A 91 -8.87 -1.79 14.19
CA ILE A 91 -8.59 -2.07 12.78
C ILE A 91 -7.64 -3.24 12.68
N SER A 92 -7.77 -4.00 11.60
CA SER A 92 -6.93 -5.13 11.33
C SER A 92 -6.74 -5.38 9.84
N ILE A 93 -5.59 -5.93 9.49
CA ILE A 93 -5.33 -6.59 8.22
C ILE A 93 -5.31 -8.08 8.54
N LEU A 94 -6.15 -8.87 7.89
CA LEU A 94 -6.24 -10.31 8.13
C LEU A 94 -5.31 -11.12 7.23
N GLY A 95 -4.86 -10.52 6.13
CA GLY A 95 -3.97 -11.14 5.17
C GLY A 95 -4.36 -10.82 3.73
N ILE A 96 -3.89 -11.66 2.82
CA ILE A 96 -4.29 -11.63 1.41
C ILE A 96 -5.39 -12.68 1.19
N GLU A 97 -6.51 -12.24 0.62
CA GLU A 97 -7.60 -13.10 0.16
C GLU A 97 -7.92 -12.73 -1.29
N ASN A 98 -7.95 -13.72 -2.20
CA ASN A 98 -8.28 -13.50 -3.62
C ASN A 98 -7.48 -12.36 -4.28
N ASN A 99 -6.18 -12.24 -3.98
CA ASN A 99 -5.29 -11.17 -4.47
C ASN A 99 -5.64 -9.75 -3.98
N THR A 100 -6.45 -9.64 -2.92
CA THR A 100 -6.78 -8.39 -2.24
C THR A 100 -6.35 -8.45 -0.77
N CYS A 101 -6.14 -7.30 -0.17
CA CYS A 101 -5.79 -7.15 1.24
C CYS A 101 -7.08 -7.02 2.04
N HIS A 102 -7.31 -7.98 2.94
CA HIS A 102 -8.50 -8.02 3.76
C HIS A 102 -8.33 -7.09 4.96
N PHE A 103 -8.88 -5.89 4.84
CA PHE A 103 -8.99 -4.92 5.92
C PHE A 103 -10.31 -5.12 6.67
N GLN A 104 -10.25 -5.08 7.99
CA GLN A 104 -11.43 -5.17 8.84
C GLN A 104 -11.40 -4.06 9.89
N ARG A 105 -12.52 -3.37 10.05
CA ARG A 105 -12.74 -2.37 11.09
C ARG A 105 -13.90 -2.78 11.98
N ARG A 106 -13.68 -2.78 13.29
CA ARG A 106 -14.70 -3.04 14.31
C ARG A 106 -14.84 -1.84 15.23
N VAL A 107 -16.08 -1.41 15.46
CA VAL A 107 -16.39 -0.33 16.40
C VAL A 107 -17.22 -0.90 17.54
N ASN A 108 -16.66 -0.92 18.76
CA ASN A 108 -17.32 -1.38 19.99
C ASN A 108 -18.07 -2.73 19.85
N ASN A 109 -17.58 -3.66 19.01
CA ASN A 109 -18.23 -4.94 18.65
C ASN A 109 -19.64 -4.85 18.02
N ILE A 110 -20.12 -3.66 17.66
CA ILE A 110 -21.46 -3.46 17.08
C ILE A 110 -21.38 -3.37 15.56
N LEU A 111 -20.36 -2.69 15.04
CA LEU A 111 -20.16 -2.50 13.61
C LEU A 111 -18.94 -3.28 13.16
N ASN A 112 -19.09 -4.10 12.11
CA ASN A 112 -18.00 -4.85 11.50
C ASN A 112 -17.96 -4.57 9.99
N LEU A 113 -17.01 -3.74 9.57
CA LEU A 113 -16.78 -3.44 8.16
C LEU A 113 -15.68 -4.36 7.63
N ASN A 114 -15.95 -5.04 6.53
CA ASN A 114 -14.94 -5.84 5.82
C ASN A 114 -14.67 -5.20 4.46
N CYS A 115 -13.39 -4.97 4.17
CA CYS A 115 -12.95 -4.40 2.91
C CYS A 115 -11.86 -5.25 2.27
N PHE A 116 -11.91 -5.36 0.95
CA PHE A 116 -11.00 -6.16 0.13
C PHE A 116 -10.29 -5.24 -0.86
N PHE A 117 -9.24 -4.58 -0.38
CA PHE A 117 -8.54 -3.57 -1.17
C PHE A 117 -7.50 -4.22 -2.10
N PRO A 118 -7.36 -3.77 -3.35
CA PRO A 118 -6.16 -4.05 -4.13
C PRO A 118 -4.90 -3.63 -3.36
N LYS A 119 -3.83 -4.42 -3.46
CA LYS A 119 -2.59 -4.14 -2.71
C LYS A 119 -2.00 -2.77 -3.07
N GLU A 120 -2.15 -2.37 -4.32
CA GLU A 120 -1.64 -1.11 -4.87
C GLU A 120 -2.35 0.11 -4.28
N THR A 121 -3.59 -0.07 -3.82
CA THR A 121 -4.39 0.99 -3.18
C THR A 121 -4.36 0.86 -1.66
N MET A 122 -3.69 -0.14 -1.10
CA MET A 122 -3.65 -0.37 0.35
C MET A 122 -2.66 0.59 1.03
N ASN A 123 -3.14 1.78 1.39
CA ASN A 123 -2.38 2.82 2.07
C ASN A 123 -3.20 3.48 3.19
N TRP A 124 -2.57 4.37 3.96
CA TRP A 124 -3.22 5.01 5.10
C TRP A 124 -4.39 5.91 4.68
N ASP A 125 -4.28 6.65 3.57
CA ASP A 125 -5.37 7.52 3.09
C ASP A 125 -6.62 6.70 2.73
N THR A 126 -6.43 5.51 2.15
CA THR A 126 -7.53 4.58 1.83
C THR A 126 -8.19 4.05 3.10
N ILE A 127 -7.39 3.68 4.12
CA ILE A 127 -7.92 3.30 5.44
C ILE A 127 -8.67 4.48 6.07
N ASP A 128 -8.09 5.68 6.05
CA ASP A 128 -8.67 6.87 6.65
C ASP A 128 -10.01 7.24 5.99
N GLN A 129 -10.12 7.05 4.67
CA GLN A 129 -11.39 7.22 3.96
C GLN A 129 -12.48 6.24 4.39
N THR A 130 -12.14 5.04 4.91
CA THR A 130 -13.17 4.15 5.48
C THR A 130 -13.87 4.76 6.69
N PHE A 131 -13.27 5.75 7.36
CA PHE A 131 -13.84 6.52 8.47
C PHE A 131 -14.70 7.70 8.01
N GLY A 132 -14.84 7.92 6.71
CA GLY A 132 -15.59 9.04 6.15
C GLY A 132 -14.75 10.31 5.96
N ASN A 133 -13.43 10.22 6.14
CA ASN A 133 -12.51 11.31 5.85
C ASN A 133 -12.27 11.36 4.33
N ASP A 134 -12.58 12.48 3.69
CA ASP A 134 -12.49 12.56 2.22
C ASP A 134 -11.03 12.72 1.74
N HIS A 135 -10.58 11.76 0.93
CA HIS A 135 -9.29 11.76 0.24
C HIS A 135 -9.44 11.60 -1.28
N GLY A 136 -10.66 11.65 -1.82
CA GLY A 136 -10.92 11.39 -3.24
C GLY A 136 -10.81 9.92 -3.68
N LEU A 137 -10.75 8.98 -2.72
CA LEU A 137 -10.65 7.53 -2.92
C LEU A 137 -11.98 6.80 -2.65
N GLN A 138 -13.10 7.53 -2.58
CA GLN A 138 -14.41 6.98 -2.21
C GLN A 138 -14.83 5.81 -3.10
N SER A 139 -14.56 5.88 -4.41
CA SER A 139 -14.87 4.79 -5.35
C SER A 139 -14.11 3.49 -5.04
N ILE A 140 -12.88 3.59 -4.53
CA ILE A 140 -12.09 2.44 -4.08
C ILE A 140 -12.71 1.85 -2.81
N VAL A 141 -13.08 2.71 -1.84
CA VAL A 141 -13.74 2.27 -0.60
C VAL A 141 -15.09 1.62 -0.89
N ASP A 142 -15.95 2.24 -1.69
CA ASP A 142 -17.30 1.74 -1.99
C ASP A 142 -17.25 0.41 -2.75
N SER A 143 -16.28 0.21 -3.64
CA SER A 143 -16.12 -1.05 -4.39
C SER A 143 -15.45 -2.15 -3.56
N SER A 144 -14.64 -1.79 -2.56
CA SER A 144 -13.87 -2.75 -1.77
C SER A 144 -14.59 -3.15 -0.48
N CYS A 145 -15.43 -2.28 0.09
CA CYS A 145 -16.02 -2.46 1.41
C CYS A 145 -17.47 -2.92 1.36
N ASN A 146 -17.74 -4.06 1.99
CA ASN A 146 -19.09 -4.52 2.27
C ASN A 146 -19.42 -4.23 3.74
N SER A 147 -20.44 -3.39 3.96
CA SER A 147 -21.05 -3.29 5.28
C SER A 147 -21.81 -4.60 5.52
N GLY A 148 -21.22 -5.49 6.32
CA GLY A 148 -21.93 -6.66 6.83
C GLY A 148 -23.02 -6.17 7.78
N TRP A 149 -24.27 -6.23 7.34
CA TRP A 149 -25.45 -6.12 8.19
C TRP A 149 -25.85 -7.51 8.68
#